data_AF-A0A453JRM9-F1
#
_entry.id   AF-A0A453JRM9-F1
#
_cell.length_a   1.000
_cell.length_b   1.000
_cell.length_c   1.000
_cell.angle_alpha   90.00
_cell.angle_beta   90.00
_cell.angle_gamma   90.00
#
_symmetry.space_group_name_H-M   'P 1'
#
loop_
_entity.id
_entity.type
_entity.pdbx_description
1 polymer ?
#
loop_
_entity_poly.entity_id
_entity_poly.type
_entity_poly.pdbx_seq_one_letter_code
_entity_poly.pdbx_strand_id
1 'polypeptide(L)'
;MAMVGVRVAAILLVSIAACFLLLGHAGAVNGNQAPHSPSPVIAIDLGNTNSCVAGYSHGHGQVETMFQLCIPTWVAFPGDGSVLVGEDAKNHAAPNPIFGFKRLLGKSRDLEREEEEVRELMVRVPYKVVGRERPLVQ
;
A
#
# COMPACT_ATOMS: atom_id res chain seq x y z
N MET A 1 72.05 7.51 31.14
CA MET A 1 70.74 6.82 31.10
C MET A 1 69.53 7.76 31.16
N ALA A 2 69.59 8.93 31.81
CA ALA A 2 68.46 9.88 31.89
C ALA A 2 67.99 10.47 30.54
N MET A 3 68.90 10.72 29.60
CA MET A 3 68.58 11.36 28.31
C MET A 3 67.80 10.45 27.33
N VAL A 4 67.89 9.12 27.52
CA VAL A 4 67.15 8.14 26.71
C VAL A 4 65.68 8.08 27.13
N GLY A 5 65.40 8.12 28.44
CA GLY A 5 64.04 8.10 28.97
C GLY A 5 63.20 9.31 28.56
N VAL A 6 63.80 10.50 28.53
CA VAL A 6 63.12 11.74 28.11
C VAL A 6 62.76 11.72 26.61
N ARG A 7 63.65 11.16 25.77
CA ARG A 7 63.39 11.01 24.33
C ARG A 7 62.31 9.99 24.03
N VAL A 8 62.29 8.86 24.75
CA VAL A 8 61.26 7.82 24.60
C VAL A 8 59.89 8.35 25.05
N ALA A 9 59.83 9.09 26.16
CA ALA A 9 58.58 9.70 26.63
C ALA A 9 58.03 10.74 25.65
N ALA A 10 58.91 11.59 25.08
CA ALA A 10 58.52 12.57 24.07
C ALA A 10 57.98 11.92 22.79
N ILE A 11 58.61 10.83 22.32
CA ILE A 11 58.14 10.09 21.15
C ILE A 11 56.78 9.44 21.42
N LEU A 12 56.60 8.85 22.61
CA LEU A 12 55.32 8.23 22.99
C LEU A 12 54.18 9.26 23.03
N LEU A 13 54.44 10.45 23.59
CA LEU A 13 53.45 11.53 23.66
C LEU A 13 53.09 12.09 22.27
N VAL A 14 54.07 12.22 21.37
CA VAL A 14 53.83 12.65 19.99
C VAL A 14 53.03 11.59 19.21
N SER A 15 53.33 10.31 19.41
CA SER A 15 52.57 9.21 18.78
C SER A 15 51.14 9.12 19.29
N ILE A 16 50.91 9.34 20.60
CA ILE A 16 49.56 9.36 21.18
C ILE A 16 48.77 10.56 20.65
N ALA A 17 49.37 11.76 20.59
CA ALA A 17 48.73 12.95 20.03
C ALA A 17 48.40 12.78 18.53
N ALA A 18 49.29 12.14 17.76
CA ALA A 18 49.03 11.82 16.35
C ALA A 18 47.89 10.80 16.18
N CYS A 19 47.78 9.80 17.06
CA CYS A 19 46.64 8.89 17.09
C CYS A 19 45.32 9.62 17.38
N PHE A 20 45.30 10.58 18.32
CA PHE A 20 44.09 11.37 18.60
C PHE A 20 43.68 12.26 17.41
N LEU A 21 44.64 12.81 16.66
CA LEU A 21 44.37 13.58 15.44
C LEU A 21 43.87 12.70 14.28
N LEU A 22 44.36 11.46 14.18
CA LEU A 22 43.92 10.48 13.17
C LEU A 22 42.55 9.87 13.50
N LEU A 23 42.21 9.69 14.78
CA LEU A 23 40.88 9.24 15.21
C LEU A 23 39.81 10.34 15.13
N GLY A 24 40.21 11.63 15.03
CA GLY A 24 39.29 12.75 14.85
C GLY A 24 38.58 12.81 13.48
N HIS A 25 38.94 11.91 12.54
CA HIS A 25 38.29 11.77 11.23
C HIS A 25 37.38 10.54 11.13
N ALA A 26 37.02 9.91 12.25
CA ALA A 26 35.87 9.01 12.28
C ALA A 26 34.61 9.85 12.06
N GLY A 27 34.35 10.16 10.77
CA GLY A 27 33.16 10.83 10.31
C GLY A 27 31.96 10.14 10.95
N ALA A 28 31.17 10.92 11.67
CA ALA A 28 29.83 10.52 12.03
C ALA A 28 29.17 10.01 10.76
N VAL A 29 28.89 8.70 10.69
CA VAL A 29 27.83 8.18 9.81
C VAL A 29 26.57 8.82 10.35
N ASN A 30 26.32 10.03 9.86
CA ASN A 30 25.04 10.67 10.00
C ASN A 30 24.09 9.71 9.28
N GLY A 31 23.21 9.07 10.04
CA GLY A 31 22.13 8.24 9.53
C GLY A 31 21.10 9.05 8.75
N ASN A 32 21.56 9.99 7.92
CA ASN A 32 20.80 10.62 6.86
C ASN A 32 20.55 9.54 5.81
N GLN A 33 19.56 8.70 6.08
CA GLN A 33 18.71 8.26 4.99
C GLN A 33 18.30 9.53 4.26
N ALA A 34 18.69 9.65 2.99
CA ALA A 34 18.17 10.72 2.14
C ALA A 34 16.64 10.73 2.34
N PRO A 35 16.01 11.90 2.59
CA PRO A 35 14.57 11.94 2.81
C PRO A 35 13.92 11.27 1.61
N HIS A 36 13.21 10.16 1.86
CA HIS A 36 12.43 9.49 0.84
C HIS A 36 11.56 10.57 0.19
N SER A 37 11.85 10.93 -1.06
CA SER A 37 10.99 11.86 -1.79
C SER A 37 9.60 11.23 -1.75
N PRO A 38 8.61 11.85 -1.11
CA PRO A 38 7.32 11.23 -0.93
C PRO A 38 6.75 10.90 -2.31
N SER A 39 6.69 9.60 -2.61
CA SER A 39 6.09 9.13 -3.86
C SER A 39 4.62 9.52 -3.88
N PRO A 40 4.03 9.79 -5.05
CA PRO A 40 2.59 10.02 -5.15
C PRO A 40 1.81 8.90 -4.47
N VAL A 41 0.83 9.26 -3.65
CA VAL A 41 -0.02 8.35 -2.88
C VAL A 41 -1.35 8.22 -3.59
N ILE A 42 -1.90 7.01 -3.66
CA ILE A 42 -3.23 6.75 -4.19
C ILE A 42 -4.13 6.27 -3.05
N ALA A 43 -5.21 7.01 -2.79
CA ALA A 43 -6.29 6.58 -1.91
C ALA A 43 -7.36 5.86 -2.74
N ILE A 44 -7.75 4.67 -2.31
CA ILE A 44 -8.80 3.85 -2.95
C ILE A 44 -9.91 3.63 -1.96
N ASP A 45 -11.09 4.15 -2.27
CA ASP A 45 -12.33 3.82 -1.56
C ASP A 45 -13.08 2.74 -2.33
N LEU A 46 -13.34 1.62 -1.66
CA LEU A 46 -14.07 0.49 -2.21
C LEU A 46 -15.54 0.52 -1.78
N GLY A 47 -16.30 1.52 -2.22
CA GLY A 47 -17.74 1.60 -1.98
C GLY A 47 -18.59 0.54 -2.74
N ASN A 48 -19.77 0.25 -2.18
CA ASN A 48 -20.70 -0.76 -2.69
C ASN A 48 -21.25 -0.44 -4.10
N THR A 49 -21.58 0.82 -4.35
CA THR A 49 -22.20 1.28 -5.62
C THR A 49 -21.17 1.89 -6.55
N ASN A 50 -20.29 2.73 -6.00
CA ASN A 50 -19.16 3.31 -6.71
C ASN A 50 -17.91 3.06 -5.87
N SER A 51 -16.79 2.82 -6.55
CA SER A 51 -15.46 2.87 -5.97
C SER A 51 -14.80 4.16 -6.42
N CYS A 52 -14.07 4.81 -5.54
CA CYS A 52 -13.42 6.07 -5.86
C CYS A 52 -11.91 5.94 -5.68
N VAL A 53 -11.17 6.70 -6.49
CA VAL A 53 -9.71 6.78 -6.43
C VAL A 53 -9.30 8.23 -6.41
N ALA A 54 -8.37 8.58 -5.54
CA ALA A 54 -7.76 9.90 -5.48
C ALA A 54 -6.23 9.78 -5.44
N GLY A 55 -5.54 10.59 -6.24
CA GLY A 55 -4.08 10.68 -6.25
C GLY A 55 -3.62 11.95 -5.54
N TYR A 56 -2.61 11.84 -4.69
CA TYR A 56 -2.02 12.94 -3.94
C TYR A 56 -0.51 12.97 -4.17
N SER A 57 0.05 14.15 -4.46
CA SER A 57 1.49 14.38 -4.50
C SER A 57 1.92 15.29 -3.35
N HIS A 58 3.19 15.19 -2.98
CA HIS A 58 3.79 16.09 -1.99
C HIS A 58 4.77 17.02 -2.71
N GLY A 59 4.36 18.28 -2.87
CA GLY A 59 5.15 19.35 -3.49
C GLY A 59 5.27 20.53 -2.54
N HIS A 60 6.46 21.15 -2.45
CA HIS A 60 6.70 22.38 -1.68
C HIS A 60 6.22 22.37 -0.22
N GLY A 61 6.28 21.20 0.45
CA GLY A 61 5.82 21.05 1.84
C GLY A 61 4.30 21.04 2.01
N GLN A 62 3.53 20.92 0.92
CA GLN A 62 2.07 20.80 0.92
C GLN A 62 1.62 19.53 0.19
N VAL A 63 0.39 19.11 0.46
CA VAL A 63 -0.27 18.00 -0.24
C VAL A 63 -1.07 18.59 -1.38
N GLU A 64 -0.87 18.10 -2.60
CA GLU A 64 -1.61 18.51 -3.78
C GLU A 64 -2.45 17.35 -4.30
N THR A 65 -3.71 17.61 -4.63
CA THR A 65 -4.60 16.62 -5.25
C THR A 65 -4.34 16.56 -6.75
N MET A 66 -3.99 15.38 -7.26
CA MET A 66 -3.71 15.15 -8.69
C MET A 66 -4.98 14.80 -9.47
N PHE A 67 -5.78 13.87 -8.95
CA PHE A 67 -7.02 13.41 -9.57
C PHE A 67 -7.97 12.87 -8.52
N GLN A 68 -9.27 12.88 -8.82
CA GLN A 68 -10.30 12.19 -8.04
C GLN A 68 -11.39 11.72 -8.99
N LEU A 69 -11.64 10.41 -9.05
CA LEU A 69 -12.63 9.82 -9.94
C LEU A 69 -13.39 8.72 -9.21
N CYS A 70 -14.68 8.59 -9.50
CA CYS A 70 -15.53 7.51 -8.99
C CYS A 70 -16.06 6.69 -10.16
N ILE A 71 -16.01 5.36 -10.02
CA ILE A 71 -16.33 4.39 -11.05
C ILE A 71 -17.39 3.45 -10.47
N PRO A 72 -18.45 3.10 -11.22
CA PRO A 72 -19.42 2.11 -10.77
C PRO A 72 -18.75 0.80 -10.35
N THR A 73 -19.17 0.22 -9.23
CA THR A 73 -18.72 -1.09 -8.75
C THR A 73 -19.44 -2.20 -9.51
N TRP A 74 -19.13 -2.29 -10.80
CA TRP A 74 -19.72 -3.20 -11.77
C TRP A 74 -18.60 -3.93 -12.51
N VAL A 75 -18.77 -5.25 -12.70
CA VAL A 75 -17.84 -6.11 -13.45
C VAL A 75 -18.66 -7.02 -14.35
N ALA A 76 -18.15 -7.33 -15.53
CA ALA A 76 -18.77 -8.32 -16.42
C ALA A 76 -17.72 -9.15 -17.16
N PHE A 77 -18.11 -10.37 -17.50
CA PHE A 77 -17.28 -11.35 -18.20
C PHE A 77 -17.98 -11.77 -19.50
N PRO A 78 -17.75 -11.07 -20.62
CA PRO A 78 -18.26 -11.48 -21.92
C PRO A 78 -17.65 -12.81 -22.38
N GLY A 79 -18.30 -13.46 -23.36
CA GLY A 79 -17.91 -14.80 -23.84
C GLY A 79 -16.58 -14.87 -24.59
N ASP A 80 -15.99 -13.72 -24.94
CA ASP A 80 -14.68 -13.60 -25.61
C ASP A 80 -13.49 -13.68 -24.63
N GLY A 81 -13.76 -13.80 -23.33
CA GLY A 81 -12.73 -13.86 -22.29
C GLY A 81 -12.22 -12.50 -21.82
N SER A 82 -12.80 -11.40 -22.32
CA SER A 82 -12.50 -10.06 -21.82
C SER A 82 -13.11 -9.81 -20.42
N VAL A 83 -12.68 -8.71 -19.79
CA VAL A 83 -13.26 -8.24 -18.52
C VAL A 83 -13.67 -6.79 -18.70
N LEU A 84 -14.96 -6.51 -18.53
CA LEU A 84 -15.47 -5.14 -18.48
C LEU A 84 -15.59 -4.71 -17.03
N VAL A 85 -15.28 -3.44 -16.74
CA VAL A 85 -15.37 -2.84 -15.40
C VAL A 85 -16.00 -1.46 -15.49
N GLY A 86 -16.72 -1.04 -14.46
CA GLY A 86 -17.23 0.32 -14.36
C GLY A 86 -18.38 0.60 -15.30
N GLU A 87 -18.32 1.73 -16.00
CA GLU A 87 -19.39 2.18 -16.89
C GLU A 87 -19.60 1.22 -18.06
N ASP A 88 -18.53 0.60 -18.58
CA ASP A 88 -18.62 -0.40 -19.65
C ASP A 88 -19.36 -1.65 -19.18
N ALA A 89 -19.06 -2.12 -17.97
CA ALA A 89 -19.78 -3.24 -17.36
C ALA A 89 -21.22 -2.89 -17.00
N LYS A 90 -21.52 -1.63 -16.71
CA LYS A 90 -22.88 -1.21 -16.39
C LYS A 90 -23.75 -1.09 -17.65
N ASN A 91 -23.18 -0.59 -18.75
CA ASN A 91 -23.94 -0.24 -19.95
C ASN A 91 -23.90 -1.30 -21.04
N HIS A 92 -22.85 -2.13 -21.11
CA HIS A 92 -22.61 -3.04 -22.24
C HIS A 92 -22.53 -4.54 -21.86
N ALA A 93 -22.71 -4.90 -20.59
CA ALA A 93 -22.47 -6.25 -20.07
C ALA A 93 -23.58 -7.30 -20.27
N ALA A 94 -24.49 -7.14 -21.23
CA ALA A 94 -25.56 -8.11 -21.42
C ALA A 94 -24.97 -9.52 -21.64
N PRO A 95 -25.40 -10.57 -20.91
CA PRO A 95 -26.63 -10.60 -20.09
C PRO A 95 -26.45 -10.45 -18.56
N ASN A 96 -25.29 -10.74 -17.96
CA ASN A 96 -25.17 -10.93 -16.50
C ASN A 96 -24.07 -10.06 -15.86
N PRO A 97 -24.31 -8.76 -15.63
CA PRO A 97 -23.38 -7.93 -14.88
C PRO A 97 -23.32 -8.32 -13.38
N ILE A 98 -22.15 -8.17 -12.77
CA ILE A 98 -21.89 -8.40 -11.36
C ILE A 98 -21.77 -7.06 -10.65
N PHE A 99 -22.67 -6.79 -9.71
CA PHE A 99 -22.71 -5.57 -8.90
C PHE A 99 -23.22 -5.88 -7.49
N GLY A 100 -22.95 -5.01 -6.52
CA GLY A 100 -23.40 -5.21 -5.13
C GLY A 100 -22.66 -6.32 -4.37
N PHE A 101 -21.74 -7.04 -5.03
CA PHE A 101 -20.93 -8.12 -4.46
C PHE A 101 -20.14 -7.74 -3.19
N LYS A 102 -19.83 -6.45 -3.01
CA LYS A 102 -19.11 -5.98 -1.82
C LYS A 102 -19.86 -6.19 -0.51
N ARG A 103 -21.20 -6.28 -0.55
CA ARG A 103 -22.03 -6.68 0.61
C ARG A 103 -21.86 -8.15 1.01
N LEU A 104 -21.34 -8.98 0.11
CA LEU A 104 -21.08 -10.40 0.32
C LEU A 104 -19.65 -10.66 0.83
N LEU A 105 -18.77 -9.66 0.75
CA LEU A 105 -17.40 -9.79 1.23
C LEU A 105 -17.38 -10.01 2.74
N GLY A 106 -16.55 -10.93 3.19
CA GLY A 106 -16.42 -11.22 4.61
C GLY A 106 -17.58 -12.04 5.20
N LYS A 107 -18.64 -12.35 4.45
CA LYS A 107 -19.76 -13.16 4.92
C LYS A 107 -19.41 -14.65 5.03
N SER A 108 -20.16 -15.36 5.87
CA SER A 108 -20.04 -16.80 6.10
C SER A 108 -20.36 -17.60 4.84
N ARG A 109 -19.93 -18.86 4.84
CA ARG A 109 -20.32 -19.84 3.83
C ARG A 109 -21.80 -20.18 3.87
N ASP A 110 -22.35 -20.16 5.08
CA ASP A 110 -23.74 -20.50 5.34
C ASP A 110 -24.62 -19.27 5.09
N LEU A 111 -24.76 -18.93 3.80
CA LEU A 111 -25.43 -17.71 3.35
C LEU A 111 -26.92 -17.67 3.76
N GLU A 112 -27.52 -18.82 4.07
CA GLU A 112 -28.91 -18.87 4.54
C GLU A 112 -29.06 -18.39 5.99
N ARG A 113 -27.97 -18.45 6.78
CA ARG A 113 -27.89 -17.96 8.17
C ARG A 113 -27.35 -16.53 8.28
N GLU A 114 -27.05 -15.88 7.16
CA GLU A 114 -26.63 -14.49 7.15
C GLU A 114 -27.80 -13.53 7.40
N GLU A 115 -27.45 -12.27 7.64
CA GLU A 115 -28.39 -11.16 7.83
C GLU A 115 -29.41 -11.06 6.67
N GLU A 116 -30.60 -10.54 6.99
CA GLU A 116 -31.68 -10.39 6.02
C GLU A 116 -31.26 -9.61 4.76
N GLU A 117 -30.44 -8.55 4.92
CA GLU A 117 -29.90 -7.77 3.78
C GLU A 117 -29.12 -8.65 2.78
N VAL A 118 -28.32 -9.61 3.27
CA VAL A 118 -27.53 -10.52 2.44
C VAL A 118 -28.46 -11.47 1.68
N ARG A 119 -29.46 -12.03 2.36
CA ARG A 119 -30.46 -12.90 1.73
C ARG A 119 -31.27 -12.17 0.67
N GLU A 120 -31.74 -10.96 0.96
CA GLU A 120 -32.46 -10.14 -0.02
C GLU A 120 -31.59 -9.79 -1.22
N LEU A 121 -30.31 -9.46 -0.99
CA LEU A 121 -29.38 -9.18 -2.08
C LEU A 121 -29.24 -10.39 -3.01
N MET A 122 -29.09 -11.60 -2.46
CA MET A 122 -28.97 -12.84 -3.24
C MET A 122 -30.18 -13.10 -4.14
N VAL A 123 -31.37 -12.62 -3.77
CA VAL A 123 -32.59 -12.71 -4.59
C VAL A 123 -32.64 -11.62 -5.66
N ARG A 124 -32.09 -10.42 -5.38
CA ARG A 124 -32.17 -9.26 -6.27
C ARG A 124 -31.10 -9.22 -7.36
N VAL A 125 -29.94 -9.84 -7.14
CA VAL A 125 -28.84 -9.79 -8.09
C VAL A 125 -29.03 -10.80 -9.24
N PRO A 126 -28.60 -10.46 -10.48
CA PRO A 126 -28.83 -11.31 -11.66
C PRO A 126 -27.84 -12.49 -11.76
N TYR A 127 -27.06 -12.75 -10.72
CA TYR A 127 -26.02 -13.78 -10.70
C TYR A 127 -26.18 -14.70 -9.49
N LYS A 128 -25.76 -15.96 -9.65
CA LYS A 128 -25.82 -16.94 -8.57
C LYS A 128 -24.72 -16.66 -7.54
N VAL A 129 -25.11 -16.54 -6.28
CA VAL A 129 -24.17 -16.49 -5.14
C VAL A 129 -24.03 -17.89 -4.55
N VAL A 130 -22.79 -18.37 -4.40
CA VAL A 130 -22.49 -19.68 -3.82
C VAL A 130 -21.46 -19.55 -2.69
N GLY A 131 -21.73 -20.18 -1.55
CA GLY A 131 -20.80 -20.23 -0.42
C GLY A 131 -19.66 -21.22 -0.68
N ARG A 132 -18.40 -20.79 -0.53
CA ARG A 132 -17.21 -21.63 -0.76
C ARG A 132 -16.25 -21.58 0.42
N GLU A 133 -15.50 -22.67 0.62
CA GLU A 133 -14.47 -22.75 1.66
C GLU A 133 -13.48 -21.67 1.37
N ARG A 134 -13.27 -20.78 2.34
CA ARG A 134 -12.17 -19.86 2.21
C ARG A 134 -10.92 -20.74 2.17
N PRO A 135 -10.07 -20.64 1.13
CA PRO A 135 -8.70 -21.11 1.30
C PRO A 135 -8.17 -20.37 2.53
N LEU A 136 -7.68 -21.12 3.52
CA LEU A 136 -6.98 -20.52 4.64
C LEU A 136 -5.82 -19.75 4.03
N VAL A 137 -5.84 -18.43 4.17
CA VAL A 137 -4.68 -17.60 3.85
C VAL A 137 -3.63 -18.01 4.88
N GLN A 138 -2.71 -18.88 4.45
CA GLN A 138 -1.51 -19.22 5.22
C GLN A 138 -0.49 -18.10 5.10
#